data_AF-A0A968SMM1-F1
#
_entry.id   AF-A0A968SMM1-F1
#
_cell.length_a   1.000
_cell.length_b   1.000
_cell.length_c   1.000
_cell.angle_alpha   90.00
_cell.angle_beta   90.00
_cell.angle_gamma   90.00
#
_symmetry.space_group_name_H-M   'P 1'
#
loop_
_entity.id
_entity.type
_entity.pdbx_description
1 polymer ?
#
loop_
_entity_poly.entity_id
_entity_poly.type
_entity_poly.pdbx_seq_one_letter_code
_entity_poly.pdbx_strand_id
1 'polypeptide(L)'
;MTDPPQPIFFIDWCLGKSVASALSDTGAQVEHHSDHFPQDAPDTLWLSTVGQNGWIVLTKDQNVGRNPLELQAIAAHTVKVFTLVSGNSTRQEMITLFVAVLPKIAKLSQGNPAPFIAKIYRNRTVKIWKNQTALLKLLKPPPKTPNS
;
A
#
# COMPACT_ATOMS: atom_id res chain seq x y z
N MET A 1 -4.72 25.47 15.75
CA MET A 1 -3.79 24.48 15.20
C MET A 1 -4.65 23.32 14.74
N THR A 2 -4.86 23.19 13.42
CA THR A 2 -5.59 22.06 12.84
C THR A 2 -4.68 20.85 12.89
N ASP A 3 -5.15 19.76 13.48
CA ASP A 3 -4.46 18.48 13.34
C ASP A 3 -4.30 18.17 11.85
N PRO A 4 -3.16 17.58 11.44
CA PRO A 4 -3.00 17.14 10.06
C PRO A 4 -4.15 16.17 9.71
N PRO A 5 -4.70 16.25 8.49
CA PRO A 5 -5.79 15.37 8.09
C PRO A 5 -5.40 13.90 8.29
N GLN A 6 -6.32 13.15 8.90
CA GLN A 6 -6.16 11.72 9.11
C GLN A 6 -5.93 11.03 7.75
N PRO A 7 -4.97 10.10 7.62
CA PRO A 7 -4.78 9.39 6.38
C PRO A 7 -5.97 8.46 6.10
N ILE A 8 -6.31 8.32 4.82
CA ILE A 8 -7.28 7.33 4.35
C ILE A 8 -6.53 6.05 3.96
N PHE A 9 -7.00 4.92 4.47
CA PHE A 9 -6.46 3.59 4.16
C PHE A 9 -7.29 2.93 3.06
N PHE A 10 -6.64 2.60 1.94
CA PHE A 10 -7.25 1.82 0.88
C PHE A 10 -7.00 0.32 1.11
N ILE A 11 -8.06 -0.46 1.23
CA ILE A 11 -8.03 -1.90 1.51
C ILE A 11 -8.16 -2.66 0.21
N ASP A 12 -7.07 -3.32 -0.18
CA ASP A 12 -7.04 -4.20 -1.33
C ASP A 12 -8.06 -5.34 -1.20
N TRP A 13 -8.66 -5.73 -2.33
CA TRP A 13 -9.69 -6.76 -2.44
C TRP A 13 -9.31 -8.05 -1.71
N CYS A 14 -8.04 -8.48 -1.79
CA CYS A 14 -7.58 -9.72 -1.17
C CYS A 14 -7.73 -9.75 0.37
N LEU A 15 -7.77 -8.57 1.02
CA LEU A 15 -7.99 -8.43 2.46
C LEU A 15 -9.48 -8.55 2.86
N GLY A 16 -10.39 -8.34 1.91
CA GLY A 16 -11.83 -8.49 2.10
C GLY A 16 -12.48 -7.43 3.00
N LYS A 17 -13.80 -7.26 2.83
CA LYS A 17 -14.60 -6.22 3.49
C LYS A 17 -14.57 -6.27 5.02
N SER A 18 -14.38 -7.45 5.62
CA SER A 18 -14.32 -7.56 7.09
C SER A 18 -13.09 -6.88 7.68
N VAL A 19 -11.97 -6.81 6.95
CA VAL A 19 -10.80 -6.02 7.38
C VAL A 19 -11.11 -4.54 7.29
N ALA A 20 -11.74 -4.09 6.20
CA ALA A 20 -12.14 -2.69 6.05
C ALA A 20 -13.08 -2.24 7.19
N SER A 21 -14.16 -3.00 7.43
CA SER A 21 -15.11 -2.74 8.51
C SER A 21 -14.42 -2.64 9.87
N ALA A 22 -13.58 -3.62 10.21
CA ALA A 22 -12.92 -3.63 11.53
C ALA A 22 -11.95 -2.46 11.71
N LEU A 23 -11.34 -1.93 10.64
CA LEU A 23 -10.52 -0.73 10.73
C LEU A 23 -11.40 0.53 10.84
N SER A 24 -12.51 0.62 10.10
CA SER A 24 -13.49 1.69 10.25
C SER A 24 -14.07 1.76 11.66
N ASP A 25 -14.33 0.62 12.31
CA ASP A 25 -14.83 0.55 13.69
C ASP A 25 -13.86 1.14 14.72
N THR A 26 -12.57 1.30 14.36
CA THR A 26 -11.58 2.01 15.19
C THR A 26 -11.56 3.52 15.00
N GLY A 27 -12.42 4.05 14.12
CA GLY A 27 -12.45 5.46 13.72
C GLY A 27 -11.47 5.82 12.59
N ALA A 28 -10.80 4.83 11.99
CA ALA A 28 -9.95 5.07 10.82
C ALA A 28 -10.79 5.39 9.58
N GLN A 29 -10.30 6.29 8.72
CA GLN A 29 -10.92 6.51 7.41
C GLN A 29 -10.44 5.42 6.44
N VAL A 30 -11.38 4.74 5.79
CA VAL A 30 -11.11 3.54 5.02
C VAL A 30 -11.92 3.56 3.73
N GLU A 31 -11.26 3.19 2.64
CA GLU A 31 -11.88 2.91 1.34
C GLU A 31 -11.58 1.45 1.00
N HIS A 32 -12.56 0.67 0.56
CA HIS A 32 -12.32 -0.70 0.12
C HIS A 32 -12.34 -0.78 -1.41
N HIS A 33 -11.49 -1.63 -1.98
CA HIS A 33 -11.36 -1.79 -3.43
C HIS A 33 -12.71 -1.96 -4.16
N SER A 34 -13.61 -2.76 -3.60
CA SER A 34 -14.94 -3.03 -4.20
C SER A 34 -15.85 -1.82 -4.33
N ASP A 35 -15.58 -0.75 -3.59
CA ASP A 35 -16.45 0.43 -3.56
C ASP A 35 -16.14 1.36 -4.73
N HIS A 36 -15.00 1.13 -5.38
CA HIS A 36 -14.47 1.95 -6.48
C HIS A 36 -14.26 1.16 -7.77
N PHE A 37 -14.00 -0.16 -7.67
CA PHE A 37 -13.53 -0.97 -8.80
C PHE A 37 -14.16 -2.37 -8.85
N PRO A 38 -14.37 -2.94 -10.05
CA PRO A 38 -14.69 -4.35 -10.20
C PRO A 38 -13.52 -5.23 -9.74
N GLN A 39 -13.81 -6.48 -9.35
CA GLN A 39 -12.80 -7.39 -8.77
C GLN A 39 -11.57 -7.63 -9.66
N ASP A 40 -11.74 -7.59 -10.97
CA ASP A 40 -10.71 -7.85 -11.99
C ASP A 40 -10.04 -6.56 -12.52
N ALA A 41 -10.27 -5.42 -11.85
CA ALA A 41 -9.64 -4.16 -12.23
C ALA A 41 -8.11 -4.29 -12.26
N PRO A 42 -7.45 -3.88 -13.35
CA PRO A 42 -6.00 -3.98 -13.45
C PRO A 42 -5.31 -3.01 -12.50
N ASP A 43 -4.11 -3.37 -12.03
CA ASP A 43 -3.32 -2.58 -11.08
C ASP A 43 -3.11 -1.13 -11.52
N THR A 44 -2.90 -0.91 -12.81
CA THR A 44 -2.69 0.44 -13.37
C THR A 44 -3.90 1.35 -13.19
N LEU A 45 -5.12 0.80 -13.17
CA LEU A 45 -6.34 1.58 -12.99
C LEU A 45 -6.48 2.04 -11.54
N TRP A 46 -6.50 1.10 -10.60
CA TRP A 46 -6.78 1.43 -9.20
C TRP A 46 -5.61 2.13 -8.51
N LEU A 47 -4.34 1.81 -8.86
CA LEU A 47 -3.17 2.51 -8.32
C LEU A 47 -3.13 3.99 -8.71
N SER A 48 -3.60 4.32 -9.92
CA SER A 48 -3.70 5.71 -10.37
C SER A 48 -4.67 6.51 -9.49
N THR A 49 -5.87 5.98 -9.23
CA THR A 49 -6.86 6.62 -8.36
C THR A 49 -6.37 6.73 -6.92
N VAL A 50 -5.80 5.66 -6.37
CA VAL A 50 -5.22 5.67 -5.01
C VAL A 50 -4.14 6.74 -4.90
N GLY A 51 -3.26 6.83 -5.88
CA GLY A 51 -2.18 7.83 -5.95
C GLY A 51 -2.70 9.26 -6.00
N GLN A 52 -3.69 9.53 -6.87
CA GLN A 52 -4.32 10.85 -7.01
C GLN A 52 -5.00 11.32 -5.72
N ASN A 53 -5.61 10.40 -4.97
CA ASN A 53 -6.26 10.71 -3.70
C ASN A 53 -5.32 10.65 -2.49
N GLY A 54 -4.05 10.24 -2.68
CA GLY A 54 -3.07 10.12 -1.60
C GLY A 54 -3.39 9.02 -0.59
N TRP A 55 -4.22 8.03 -0.95
CA TRP A 55 -4.61 6.93 -0.07
C TRP A 55 -3.43 5.98 0.19
N ILE A 56 -3.42 5.36 1.37
CA ILE A 56 -2.39 4.39 1.78
C ILE A 56 -2.90 2.97 1.52
N VAL A 57 -2.23 2.22 0.66
CA VAL A 57 -2.64 0.84 0.32
C VAL A 57 -2.25 -0.13 1.43
N LEU A 58 -3.21 -0.92 1.89
CA LEU A 58 -3.00 -2.13 2.68
C LEU A 58 -3.31 -3.35 1.83
N THR A 59 -2.37 -4.30 1.75
CA THR A 59 -2.52 -5.54 0.97
C THR A 59 -1.86 -6.73 1.68
N LYS A 60 -2.17 -7.94 1.24
CA LYS A 60 -1.43 -9.18 1.57
C LYS A 60 -0.94 -9.93 0.35
N ASP A 61 -1.07 -9.34 -0.85
CA ASP A 61 -0.61 -9.99 -2.06
C ASP A 61 0.92 -10.12 -2.01
N GLN A 62 1.39 -11.34 -2.22
CA GLN A 62 2.80 -11.67 -2.25
C GLN A 62 3.45 -11.13 -3.52
N ASN A 63 2.70 -10.95 -4.60
CA ASN A 63 3.26 -10.45 -5.85
C ASN A 63 3.59 -8.96 -5.78
N VAL A 64 3.01 -8.25 -4.80
CA VAL A 64 3.22 -6.81 -4.62
C VAL A 64 4.70 -6.48 -4.52
N GLY A 65 5.15 -5.67 -5.47
CA GLY A 65 6.52 -5.19 -5.55
C GLY A 65 7.52 -6.19 -6.12
N ARG A 66 7.05 -7.28 -6.74
CA ARG A 66 7.86 -8.23 -7.54
C ARG A 66 7.62 -8.05 -9.05
N ASN A 67 6.42 -7.64 -9.45
CA ASN A 67 6.09 -7.37 -10.85
C ASN A 67 6.68 -6.00 -11.29
N PRO A 68 7.52 -5.94 -12.35
CA PRO A 68 8.08 -4.67 -12.83
C PRO A 68 7.04 -3.62 -13.23
N LEU A 69 5.93 -4.04 -13.86
CA LEU A 69 4.87 -3.11 -14.29
C LEU A 69 4.14 -2.50 -13.09
N GLU A 70 3.85 -3.33 -12.09
CA GLU A 70 3.25 -2.89 -10.84
C GLU A 70 4.17 -1.92 -10.10
N LEU A 71 5.48 -2.22 -10.02
CA LEU A 71 6.47 -1.33 -9.42
C LEU A 71 6.56 0.03 -10.13
N GLN A 72 6.47 0.04 -11.46
CA GLN A 72 6.41 1.27 -12.24
C GLN A 72 5.11 2.05 -11.98
N ALA A 73 3.97 1.37 -11.88
CA ALA A 73 2.69 2.00 -11.56
C ALA A 73 2.70 2.64 -10.15
N ILE A 74 3.18 1.90 -9.14
CA ILE A 74 3.38 2.43 -7.78
C ILE A 74 4.28 3.66 -7.81
N ALA A 75 5.35 3.62 -8.60
CA ALA A 75 6.31 4.72 -8.71
C ALA A 75 5.69 5.95 -9.40
N ALA A 76 5.05 5.75 -10.55
CA ALA A 76 4.46 6.80 -11.38
C ALA A 76 3.29 7.51 -10.68
N HIS A 77 2.51 6.78 -9.90
CA HIS A 77 1.35 7.31 -9.17
C HIS A 77 1.68 7.67 -7.71
N THR A 78 2.96 7.68 -7.32
CA THR A 78 3.42 8.10 -5.99
C THR A 78 2.73 7.35 -4.83
N VAL A 79 2.45 6.06 -5.01
CA VAL A 79 1.63 5.28 -4.06
C VAL A 79 2.46 4.85 -2.85
N LYS A 80 1.84 4.91 -1.67
CA LYS A 80 2.37 4.34 -0.41
C LYS A 80 1.74 2.97 -0.19
N VAL A 81 2.54 1.92 -0.22
CA VAL A 81 2.04 0.53 -0.10
C VAL A 81 2.57 -0.14 1.16
N PHE A 82 1.68 -0.76 1.91
CA PHE A 82 2.01 -1.63 3.04
C PHE A 82 1.48 -3.03 2.75
N THR A 83 2.42 -3.97 2.54
CA THR A 83 2.09 -5.37 2.30
C THR A 83 2.35 -6.20 3.55
N LEU A 84 1.36 -6.97 3.97
CA LEU A 84 1.51 -8.01 4.98
C LEU A 84 2.40 -9.11 4.40
N VAL A 85 3.53 -9.37 5.06
CA VAL A 85 4.40 -10.50 4.71
C VAL A 85 3.61 -11.77 4.98
N SER A 86 3.23 -12.42 3.88
CA SER A 86 2.34 -13.58 3.90
C SER A 86 2.88 -14.69 4.81
N GLY A 87 2.00 -15.14 5.70
CA GLY A 87 2.01 -16.43 6.35
C GLY A 87 0.57 -16.97 6.34
N ASN A 88 0.35 -18.17 6.90
CA ASN A 88 -1.00 -18.76 7.05
C ASN A 88 -1.83 -18.01 8.11
N SER A 89 -2.07 -16.72 7.91
CA SER A 89 -2.85 -15.86 8.80
C SER A 89 -4.33 -15.92 8.45
N THR A 90 -5.13 -16.25 9.44
CA THR A 90 -6.58 -16.17 9.38
C THR A 90 -7.05 -14.72 9.22
N ARG A 91 -8.30 -14.53 8.80
CA ARG A 91 -8.91 -13.20 8.69
C ARG A 91 -8.88 -12.45 10.03
N GLN A 92 -9.15 -13.16 11.13
CA GLN A 92 -9.17 -12.57 12.48
C GLN A 92 -7.78 -12.12 12.95
N GLU A 93 -6.74 -12.90 12.63
CA GLU A 93 -5.35 -12.51 12.92
C GLU A 93 -4.95 -11.27 12.12
N MET A 94 -5.38 -11.18 10.85
CA MET A 94 -5.13 -9.99 10.03
C MET A 94 -5.82 -8.76 10.58
N ILE A 95 -7.09 -8.87 10.98
CA ILE A 95 -7.83 -7.77 11.63
C ILE A 95 -7.08 -7.29 12.87
N THR A 96 -6.78 -8.21 13.79
CA THR A 96 -6.06 -7.92 15.04
C THR A 96 -4.71 -7.24 14.75
N LEU A 97 -3.99 -7.73 13.74
CA LEU A 97 -2.70 -7.18 13.35
C LEU A 97 -2.83 -5.77 12.78
N PHE A 98 -3.67 -5.56 11.77
CA PHE A 98 -3.83 -4.26 11.10
C PHE A 98 -4.30 -3.18 12.08
N VAL A 99 -5.32 -3.46 12.90
CA VAL A 99 -5.78 -2.56 13.97
C VAL A 99 -4.61 -2.14 14.88
N ALA A 100 -3.78 -3.11 15.30
CA ALA A 100 -2.66 -2.83 16.18
C ALA A 100 -1.50 -2.06 15.51
N VAL A 101 -1.38 -2.08 14.18
CA VAL A 101 -0.29 -1.39 13.46
C VAL A 101 -0.71 -0.10 12.76
N LEU A 102 -2.00 0.23 12.66
CA LEU A 102 -2.49 1.46 12.01
C LEU A 102 -1.73 2.72 12.44
N PRO A 103 -1.51 3.00 13.76
CA PRO A 103 -0.75 4.18 14.17
C PRO A 103 0.71 4.18 13.67
N LYS A 104 1.34 3.00 13.56
CA LYS A 104 2.70 2.85 13.02
C LYS A 104 2.74 3.11 11.52
N ILE A 105 1.73 2.65 10.79
CA ILE A 105 1.57 2.88 9.35
C ILE A 105 1.40 4.37 9.07
N ALA A 106 0.52 5.05 9.81
CA ALA A 106 0.30 6.49 9.70
C ALA A 106 1.60 7.27 9.97
N LYS A 107 2.27 6.99 11.08
CA LYS A 107 3.55 7.64 11.44
C LYS A 107 4.64 7.42 10.40
N LEU A 108 4.80 6.19 9.91
CA LEU A 108 5.78 5.87 8.88
C LEU A 108 5.46 6.62 7.57
N SER A 109 4.18 6.72 7.21
CA SER A 109 3.72 7.41 6.01
C SER A 109 3.90 8.93 6.04
N GLN A 110 3.96 9.53 7.23
CA GLN A 110 4.28 10.95 7.43
C GLN A 110 5.80 11.19 7.36
N GLY A 111 6.60 10.27 7.92
CA GLY A 111 8.06 10.40 7.98
C GLY A 111 8.81 9.94 6.72
N ASN A 112 8.13 9.38 5.71
CA ASN A 112 8.75 8.87 4.49
C ASN A 112 8.05 9.43 3.25
N PRO A 113 8.81 10.00 2.29
CA PRO A 113 8.23 10.50 1.06
C PRO A 113 7.73 9.35 0.17
N ALA A 114 6.60 9.56 -0.49
CA ALA A 114 6.08 8.62 -1.48
C ALA A 114 6.80 8.75 -2.83
N PRO A 115 6.85 7.70 -3.67
CA PRO A 115 6.34 6.34 -3.43
C PRO A 115 7.21 5.53 -2.46
N PHE A 116 6.62 4.55 -1.79
CA PHE A 116 7.39 3.51 -1.08
C PHE A 116 6.58 2.22 -0.92
N ILE A 117 7.29 1.11 -0.68
CA ILE A 117 6.71 -0.16 -0.25
C ILE A 117 7.28 -0.53 1.11
N ALA A 118 6.41 -0.77 2.08
CA ALA A 118 6.73 -1.26 3.41
C ALA A 118 6.16 -2.66 3.64
N LYS A 119 6.84 -3.44 4.47
CA LYS A 119 6.44 -4.77 4.93
C LYS A 119 5.89 -4.71 6.34
N ILE A 120 4.74 -5.33 6.55
CA ILE A 120 4.16 -5.59 7.87
C ILE A 120 4.43 -7.05 8.22
N TYR A 121 4.95 -7.30 9.42
CA TYR A 121 5.24 -8.65 9.92
C TYR A 121 4.28 -9.01 11.06
N ARG A 122 4.04 -10.32 11.29
CA ARG A 122 3.14 -10.81 12.36
C ARG A 122 3.50 -10.30 13.76
N ASN A 123 4.78 -10.05 14.02
CA ASN A 123 5.25 -9.45 15.28
C ASN A 123 5.01 -7.92 15.37
N ARG A 124 4.14 -7.36 14.52
CA ARG A 124 3.79 -5.92 14.46
C ARG A 124 4.95 -5.01 14.09
N THR A 125 6.01 -5.56 13.50
CA THR A 125 7.09 -4.79 12.89
C THR A 125 6.63 -4.24 11.56
N VAL A 126 6.93 -2.97 11.28
CA VAL A 126 6.68 -2.31 10.00
C VAL A 126 8.00 -1.74 9.50
N LYS A 127 8.44 -2.14 8.30
CA LYS A 127 9.75 -1.75 7.75
C LYS A 127 9.65 -1.38 6.28
N ILE A 128 10.29 -0.28 5.89
CA ILE A 128 10.49 0.05 4.47
C ILE A 128 11.26 -1.10 3.80
N TRP A 129 10.74 -1.56 2.67
CA TRP A 129 11.37 -2.55 1.80
C TRP A 129 11.91 -1.90 0.52
N LYS A 130 11.13 -1.00 -0.11
CA LYS A 130 11.57 -0.18 -1.25
C LYS A 130 11.25 1.27 -0.96
N ASN A 131 12.26 2.14 -0.96
CA ASN A 131 12.08 3.57 -0.72
C ASN A 131 11.84 4.35 -2.02
N GLN A 132 11.56 5.64 -1.89
CA GLN A 132 11.31 6.56 -2.99
C GLN A 132 12.41 6.52 -4.05
N THR A 133 13.67 6.64 -3.63
CA THR A 133 14.83 6.65 -4.54
C THR A 133 14.91 5.35 -5.35
N ALA A 134 14.65 4.20 -4.74
CA ALA A 134 14.68 2.91 -5.42
C ALA A 134 13.54 2.78 -6.45
N LEU A 135 12.34 3.24 -6.11
CA LEU A 135 11.18 3.15 -7.00
C LEU A 135 11.24 4.15 -8.16
N LEU A 136 11.65 5.40 -7.92
CA LEU A 136 11.77 6.41 -8.98
C LEU A 136 12.86 6.08 -10.01
N LYS A 137 13.85 5.26 -9.65
CA LYS A 137 14.83 4.75 -10.63
C LYS A 137 14.19 3.86 -11.71
N LEU A 138 13.05 3.23 -11.42
CA LEU A 138 12.35 2.34 -12.35
C LEU A 138 11.62 3.09 -13.47
N LEU A 139 11.41 4.40 -13.31
CA LEU A 139 10.78 5.26 -14.31
C LEU A 139 11.79 5.83 -15.32
N LYS A 140 13.09 5.70 -15.04
CA LYS A 140 14.12 6.18 -15.96
C LYS A 140 14.26 5.18 -17.11
N PRO A 141 14.36 5.63 -18.37
CA PRO A 141 14.69 4.74 -19.47
C PRO A 141 16.02 4.04 -19.19
N PRO A 142 16.19 2.77 -19.58
CA PRO A 142 17.47 2.09 -19.43
C PRO A 142 18.58 2.91 -20.12
N PRO A 143 19.82 2.91 -19.59
CA PRO A 143 20.92 3.58 -20.26
C PRO A 143 21.02 3.03 -21.69
N LYS A 144 21.06 3.93 -22.69
CA LYS A 144 21.32 3.53 -24.08
C LYS A 144 22.64 2.77 -24.10
N THR A 145 22.61 1.48 -24.46
CA THR A 145 23.81 0.74 -24.81
C THR A 145 24.47 1.44 -25.98
N PRO A 146 25.78 1.77 -25.95
CA PRO A 146 26.47 2.25 -27.12
C PRO A 146 26.38 1.16 -28.19
N ASN A 147 25.89 1.51 -29.38
CA ASN A 147 25.83 0.63 -30.53
C ASN A 147 27.18 -0.04 -30.75
N SER A 148 27.18 -1.37 -30.89
CA SER A 148 28.28 -2.12 -31.52
C SER A 148 28.13 -2.08 -33.04
#